data_AF-A0A9P7P4S1-F1
#
_entry.id   AF-A0A9P7P4S1-F1
#
_cell.length_a   1.000
_cell.length_b   1.000
_cell.length_c   1.000
_cell.angle_alpha   90.00
_cell.angle_beta   90.00
_cell.angle_gamma   90.00
#
_symmetry.space_group_name_H-M   'P 1'
#
loop_
_entity.id
_entity.type
_entity.pdbx_description
1 polymer ?
#
loop_
_entity_poly.entity_id
_entity_poly.type
_entity_poly.pdbx_seq_one_letter_code
_entity_poly.pdbx_strand_id
1 'polypeptide(L)'
;MADSKKGGAYGAPAGDTDFRKTWDLDEYAAKANEREAKEKEERKARYEAKLAGKSYHKPLTGDETYTSARRTVIDLTAQVGKSQLVPVGAGVGKRGRSAGFYCEACDLTFKDNKQFLEHINTTQHLLNTGQTMEVKRATAQEVHNRIAQWVRKRDELAKEQAISLPERLQIREEEREKELEERRIRRREEAEKRRLEREEAAKVKTEYGDDVRIEGEHDEEDMMAQMGFTGFGTSKK
;
A
#
# COMPACT_ATOMS: atom_id res chain seq x y z
N MET A 1 38.49 28.46 8.85
CA MET A 1 39.85 28.26 8.27
C MET A 1 39.65 27.40 7.04
N ALA A 2 39.46 28.03 5.89
CA ALA A 2 39.26 27.34 4.62
C ALA A 2 40.48 26.47 4.31
N ASP A 3 40.25 25.25 3.81
CA ASP A 3 41.30 24.34 3.33
C ASP A 3 42.26 25.14 2.45
N SER A 4 43.50 25.30 2.94
CA SER A 4 44.53 25.98 2.17
C SER A 4 44.70 25.21 0.87
N LYS A 5 44.44 25.87 -0.27
CA LYS A 5 44.73 25.34 -1.61
C LYS A 5 46.01 24.52 -1.56
N LYS A 6 45.89 23.21 -1.71
CA LYS A 6 47.04 22.31 -1.91
C LYS A 6 47.59 22.55 -3.31
N GLY A 7 48.24 23.70 -3.49
CA GLY A 7 49.08 23.97 -4.64
C GLY A 7 50.37 23.19 -4.48
N GLY A 8 50.73 22.40 -5.49
CA GLY A 8 52.09 21.87 -5.58
C GLY A 8 53.10 23.01 -5.66
N ALA A 9 54.37 22.71 -5.36
CA ALA A 9 55.47 23.68 -5.24
C ALA A 9 55.67 24.61 -6.47
N TYR A 10 54.99 24.38 -7.58
CA TYR A 10 55.11 25.11 -8.84
C TYR A 10 53.78 25.74 -9.33
N GLY A 11 52.75 25.82 -8.48
CA GLY A 11 51.53 26.59 -8.79
C GLY A 11 50.55 25.99 -9.82
N ALA A 12 50.83 24.82 -10.39
CA ALA A 12 49.88 24.10 -11.24
C ALA A 12 48.90 23.27 -10.38
N PRO A 13 47.57 23.36 -10.60
CA PRO A 13 46.62 22.50 -9.91
C PRO A 13 46.79 21.06 -10.41
N ALA A 14 47.18 20.15 -9.51
CA ALA A 14 47.23 18.73 -9.81
C ALA A 14 45.79 18.19 -9.91
N GLY A 15 45.21 18.20 -11.12
CA GLY A 15 43.87 17.69 -11.43
C GLY A 15 43.71 16.16 -11.35
N ASP A 16 44.70 15.46 -10.77
CA ASP A 16 44.74 13.99 -10.67
C ASP A 16 44.45 13.50 -9.24
N THR A 17 43.57 14.20 -8.52
CA THR A 17 43.06 13.75 -7.22
C THR A 17 41.54 13.92 -7.04
N ASP A 18 40.83 14.28 -8.11
CA ASP A 18 39.37 14.53 -8.10
C ASP A 18 38.52 13.26 -7.90
N PHE A 19 39.14 12.08 -7.87
CA PHE A 19 38.49 10.82 -7.45
C PHE A 19 38.26 10.73 -5.93
N ARG A 20 38.86 11.65 -5.15
CA ARG A 20 38.74 11.69 -3.69
C ARG A 20 37.55 12.55 -3.29
N LYS A 21 36.68 12.00 -2.45
CA LYS A 21 35.52 12.71 -1.91
C LYS A 21 35.99 13.95 -1.13
N THR A 22 35.80 15.13 -1.71
CA THR A 22 36.02 16.42 -1.06
C THR A 22 34.82 16.72 -0.17
N TRP A 23 35.07 17.04 1.09
CA TRP A 23 34.02 17.44 2.03
C TRP A 23 33.98 18.96 2.02
N ASP A 24 32.83 19.55 1.66
CA ASP A 24 32.65 20.98 1.73
C ASP A 24 32.45 21.41 3.20
N LEU A 25 33.50 21.96 3.81
CA LEU A 25 33.50 22.35 5.22
C LEU A 25 32.38 23.34 5.55
N ASP A 26 32.00 24.21 4.62
CA ASP A 26 30.97 25.23 4.84
C ASP A 26 29.57 24.60 4.83
N GLU A 27 29.32 23.66 3.91
CA GLU A 27 28.06 22.88 3.89
C GLU A 27 27.90 22.03 5.16
N TYR A 28 28.98 21.39 5.62
CA TYR A 28 28.95 20.59 6.84
C TYR A 28 28.82 21.45 8.11
N ALA A 29 29.43 22.64 8.13
CA ALA A 29 29.24 23.61 9.21
C ALA A 29 27.79 24.12 9.25
N ALA A 30 27.18 24.41 8.09
CA ALA A 30 25.78 24.79 8.01
C ALA A 30 24.85 23.66 8.52
N LYS A 31 25.06 22.42 8.06
CA LYS A 31 24.31 21.24 8.54
C LYS A 31 24.50 21.01 10.04
N ALA A 32 25.69 21.22 10.58
CA ALA A 32 25.96 21.11 12.02
C ALA A 32 25.18 22.17 12.80
N ASN A 33 25.21 23.43 12.35
CA ASN A 33 24.47 24.53 12.98
C ASN A 33 22.95 24.29 12.95
N GLU A 34 22.41 23.80 11.84
CA GLU A 34 20.98 23.44 11.75
C GLU A 34 20.61 22.32 12.71
N ARG A 35 21.47 21.30 12.85
CA ARG A 35 21.26 20.22 13.83
C ARG A 35 21.33 20.75 15.27
N GLU A 36 22.31 21.58 15.59
CA GLU A 36 22.45 22.17 16.92
C GLU A 36 21.27 23.08 17.27
N ALA A 37 20.76 23.85 16.30
CA ALA A 37 19.57 24.67 16.47
C ALA A 37 18.34 23.81 16.79
N LYS A 38 18.10 22.75 16.00
CA LYS A 38 17.01 21.79 16.23
C LYS A 38 17.15 21.10 17.60
N GLU A 39 18.34 20.63 17.95
CA GLU A 39 18.60 20.01 19.25
C GLU A 39 18.40 21.00 20.41
N LYS A 40 18.72 22.28 20.23
CA LYS A 40 18.50 23.33 21.24
C LYS A 40 17.02 23.63 21.43
N GLU A 41 16.23 23.68 20.35
CA GLU A 41 14.77 23.80 20.42
C GLU A 41 14.13 22.59 21.09
N GLU A 42 14.53 21.37 20.72
CA GLU A 42 14.06 20.16 21.38
C GLU A 42 14.45 20.11 22.86
N ARG A 43 15.66 20.56 23.23
CA ARG A 43 16.09 20.66 24.63
C ARG A 43 15.23 21.63 25.44
N LYS A 44 14.88 22.80 24.87
CA LYS A 44 13.98 23.76 25.50
C LYS A 44 12.60 23.16 25.69
N ALA A 45 12.03 22.57 24.64
CA ALA A 45 10.71 21.95 24.69
C ALA A 45 10.65 20.76 25.68
N ARG A 46 11.74 19.98 25.79
CA ARG A 46 11.89 18.95 26.84
C ARG A 46 11.91 19.53 28.24
N TYR A 47 12.62 20.64 28.43
CA TYR A 47 12.70 21.32 29.72
C TYR A 47 11.34 21.89 30.13
N GLU A 48 10.63 22.52 29.21
CA GLU A 48 9.27 23.04 29.42
C GLU A 48 8.27 21.92 29.71
N ALA A 49 8.32 20.82 28.97
CA ALA A 49 7.49 19.64 29.25
C ALA A 49 7.78 19.07 30.64
N LYS A 50 9.06 18.97 31.03
CA LYS A 50 9.47 18.52 32.37
C LYS A 50 8.96 19.47 33.46
N LEU A 51 9.03 20.78 33.24
CA LEU A 51 8.50 21.78 34.17
C LEU A 51 6.98 21.66 34.33
N ALA A 52 6.28 21.36 33.23
CA ALA A 52 4.84 21.07 33.21
C ALA A 52 4.49 19.66 33.73
N GLY A 53 5.46 18.86 34.14
CA GLY A 53 5.27 17.49 34.62
C GLY A 53 4.83 16.48 33.56
N LYS A 54 4.93 16.81 32.27
CA LYS A 54 4.52 15.96 31.14
C LYS A 54 5.74 15.33 30.46
N SER A 55 5.57 14.13 29.91
CA SER A 55 6.60 13.54 29.05
C SER A 55 6.70 14.31 27.73
N TYR A 56 7.92 14.64 27.32
CA TYR A 56 8.14 15.28 26.02
C TYR A 56 7.94 14.27 24.90
N HIS A 57 7.14 14.66 23.93
CA HIS A 57 6.91 13.96 22.68
C HIS A 57 7.14 14.94 21.54
N LYS A 58 7.76 14.47 20.46
CA LYS A 58 7.97 15.30 19.27
C LYS A 58 6.59 15.70 18.71
N PRO A 59 6.35 17.00 18.43
CA PRO A 59 5.07 17.44 17.91
C PRO A 59 4.78 16.77 16.56
N LEU A 60 3.53 16.36 16.38
CA LEU A 60 3.04 15.65 15.21
C LEU A 60 3.15 16.57 13.97
N THR A 61 3.51 16.00 12.82
CA THR A 61 3.78 16.76 11.58
C THR A 61 2.53 17.01 10.73
N GLY A 62 1.37 16.51 11.16
CA GLY A 62 0.08 16.73 10.48
C GLY A 62 -0.31 15.65 9.47
N ASP A 63 0.64 14.85 8.98
CA ASP A 63 0.41 13.73 8.05
C ASP A 63 0.01 12.42 8.74
N GLU A 64 -0.40 12.50 10.01
CA GLU A 64 -0.55 11.33 10.86
C GLU A 64 -1.90 10.63 10.69
N THR A 65 -1.87 9.32 10.86
CA THR A 65 -3.07 8.48 10.76
C THR A 65 -3.65 8.17 12.15
N TYR A 66 -4.96 8.00 12.23
CA TYR A 66 -5.59 7.52 13.47
C TYR A 66 -5.13 6.12 13.82
N THR A 67 -5.00 5.81 15.11
CA THR A 67 -4.66 4.46 15.56
C THR A 67 -5.74 3.48 15.06
N SER A 68 -5.29 2.41 14.40
CA SER A 68 -6.16 1.35 13.90
C SER A 68 -5.73 0.00 14.45
N ALA A 69 -6.67 -0.96 14.45
CA ALA A 69 -6.35 -2.33 14.83
C ALA A 69 -5.27 -2.89 13.89
N ARG A 70 -4.28 -3.58 14.47
CA ARG A 70 -3.20 -4.23 13.71
C ARG A 70 -3.78 -5.20 12.69
N ARG A 71 -3.36 -5.07 11.44
CA ARG A 71 -3.77 -5.94 10.33
C ARG A 71 -2.89 -7.18 10.21
N THR A 72 -1.64 -7.06 10.63
CA THR A 72 -0.65 -8.13 10.58
C THR A 72 -0.57 -8.84 11.92
N VAL A 73 -0.53 -10.17 11.86
CA VAL A 73 -0.23 -11.01 13.02
C VAL A 73 1.27 -10.97 13.26
N ILE A 74 1.69 -10.73 14.50
CA ILE A 74 3.10 -10.79 14.86
C ILE A 74 3.48 -12.25 15.04
N ASP A 75 4.38 -12.73 14.19
CA ASP A 75 4.90 -14.09 14.30
C ASP A 75 5.94 -14.18 15.42
N LEU A 76 5.46 -14.55 16.61
CA LEU A 76 6.29 -14.81 17.79
C LEU A 76 6.88 -16.23 17.77
N THR A 77 6.41 -17.09 16.86
CA THR A 77 6.84 -18.50 16.79
C THR A 77 8.14 -18.66 16.02
N ALA A 78 8.44 -17.73 15.11
CA ALA A 78 9.66 -17.74 14.31
C ALA A 78 10.96 -17.77 15.12
N GLN A 79 10.97 -17.33 16.39
CA GLN A 79 12.16 -17.34 17.27
C GLN A 79 12.18 -18.51 18.26
N VAL A 80 11.15 -19.36 18.30
CA VAL A 80 11.11 -20.51 19.21
C VAL A 80 12.14 -21.55 18.76
N GLY A 81 13.03 -21.94 19.66
CA GLY A 81 14.05 -22.98 19.41
C GLY A 81 15.26 -22.53 18.58
N LYS A 82 15.35 -21.25 18.18
CA LYS A 82 16.51 -20.72 17.44
C LYS A 82 17.49 -20.05 18.40
N SER A 83 18.74 -20.49 18.39
CA SER A 83 19.85 -19.79 19.03
C SER A 83 20.51 -18.82 18.03
N GLN A 84 20.64 -17.56 18.41
CA GLN A 84 21.29 -16.54 17.59
C GLN A 84 22.57 -16.06 18.28
N LEU A 85 23.68 -16.07 17.54
CA LEU A 85 24.92 -15.46 18.02
C LEU A 85 24.78 -13.93 17.96
N VAL A 86 24.85 -13.29 19.11
CA VAL A 86 24.83 -11.82 19.23
C VAL A 86 26.27 -11.32 19.32
N PRO A 87 26.73 -10.47 18.39
CA PRO A 87 28.05 -9.87 18.50
C PRO A 87 28.15 -9.04 19.78
N VAL A 88 29.28 -9.14 20.46
CA VAL A 88 29.58 -8.30 21.62
C VAL A 88 29.59 -6.83 21.15
N GLY A 89 28.62 -6.04 21.62
CA GLY A 89 28.43 -4.65 21.21
C GLY A 89 27.34 -4.40 20.15
N ALA A 90 26.63 -5.43 19.68
CA ALA A 90 25.51 -5.27 18.73
C ALA A 90 24.35 -4.42 19.27
N GLY A 91 24.27 -4.24 20.59
CA GLY A 91 23.34 -3.34 21.23
C GLY A 91 23.81 -2.91 22.62
N VAL A 92 23.46 -1.68 22.99
CA VAL A 92 23.66 -1.13 24.34
C VAL A 92 22.31 -1.10 25.03
N GLY A 93 22.11 -2.03 25.96
CA GLY A 93 20.84 -2.20 26.66
C GLY A 93 19.73 -2.67 25.71
N LYS A 94 18.68 -1.86 25.55
CA LYS A 94 17.57 -2.12 24.63
C LYS A 94 17.79 -1.53 23.24
N ARG A 95 18.84 -0.74 22.99
CA ARG A 95 19.08 -0.12 21.68
C ARG A 95 20.04 -0.95 20.85
N GLY A 96 19.76 -1.08 19.56
CA GLY A 96 20.55 -1.89 18.62
C GLY A 96 20.09 -3.34 18.56
N ARG A 97 20.61 -4.11 17.60
CA ARG A 97 20.14 -5.48 17.29
C ARG A 97 20.75 -6.53 18.21
N SER A 98 20.34 -6.51 19.48
CA SER A 98 20.59 -7.61 20.43
C SER A 98 19.63 -8.78 20.21
N ALA A 99 19.85 -9.91 20.91
CA ALA A 99 18.90 -11.04 20.90
C ALA A 99 17.49 -10.60 21.34
N GLY A 100 16.48 -11.06 20.59
CA GLY A 100 15.07 -10.81 20.85
C GLY A 100 14.29 -10.25 19.65
N PHE A 101 13.13 -9.68 19.91
CA PHE A 101 12.30 -9.00 18.92
C PHE A 101 12.82 -7.58 18.68
N TYR A 102 13.02 -7.22 17.42
CA TYR A 102 13.48 -5.91 17.02
C TYR A 102 12.32 -5.06 16.50
N CYS A 103 12.23 -3.81 16.97
CA CYS A 103 11.35 -2.81 16.40
C CYS A 103 12.14 -1.84 15.51
N GLU A 104 11.81 -1.79 14.22
CA GLU A 104 12.50 -0.94 13.23
C GLU A 104 12.18 0.55 13.40
N ALA A 105 10.98 0.90 13.85
CA ALA A 105 10.59 2.30 14.02
C ALA A 105 11.22 2.97 15.25
N CYS A 106 11.69 2.19 16.23
CA CYS A 106 12.22 2.70 17.49
C CYS A 106 13.68 2.32 17.74
N ASP A 107 14.28 1.47 16.89
CA ASP A 107 15.60 0.87 17.07
C ASP A 107 15.79 0.23 18.46
N LEU A 108 14.73 -0.42 18.95
CA LEU A 108 14.69 -1.09 20.24
C LEU A 108 14.52 -2.60 20.10
N THR A 109 15.26 -3.35 20.89
CA THR A 109 15.13 -4.79 21.08
C THR A 109 14.50 -5.15 22.41
N PHE A 110 13.62 -6.14 22.35
CA PHE A 110 12.91 -6.70 23.49
C PHE A 110 13.14 -8.19 23.57
N LYS A 111 13.53 -8.67 24.75
CA LYS A 111 13.79 -10.09 24.99
C LYS A 111 12.50 -10.89 25.21
N ASP A 112 11.45 -10.23 25.68
CA ASP A 112 10.17 -10.85 26.01
C ASP A 112 9.06 -10.43 25.03
N ASN A 113 8.19 -11.37 24.66
CA ASN A 113 7.04 -11.13 23.79
C ASN A 113 6.11 -10.05 24.37
N LYS A 114 5.84 -10.12 25.68
CA LYS A 114 4.94 -9.17 26.36
C LYS A 114 5.49 -7.75 26.29
N GLN A 115 6.78 -7.58 26.55
CA GLN A 115 7.43 -6.27 26.47
C GLN A 115 7.41 -5.71 25.05
N PHE A 116 7.57 -6.56 24.03
CA PHE A 116 7.48 -6.15 22.62
C PHE A 116 6.05 -5.70 22.25
N LEU A 117 5.03 -6.45 22.70
CA LEU A 117 3.63 -6.10 22.46
C LEU A 117 3.21 -4.81 23.16
N GLU A 118 3.66 -4.62 24.41
CA GLU A 118 3.47 -3.39 25.16
C GLU A 118 4.16 -2.22 24.44
N HIS A 119 5.40 -2.40 23.99
CA HIS A 119 6.15 -1.39 23.24
C HIS A 119 5.40 -0.90 22.01
N ILE A 120 4.87 -1.82 21.19
CA ILE A 120 4.11 -1.45 19.98
C ILE A 120 2.88 -0.59 20.31
N ASN A 121 2.29 -0.79 21.49
CA ASN A 121 1.14 0.00 21.95
C ASN A 121 1.52 1.30 22.69
N THR A 122 2.81 1.54 22.96
CA THR A 122 3.23 2.77 23.65
C THR A 122 3.13 3.99 22.75
N THR A 123 2.87 5.16 23.36
CA THR A 123 2.84 6.46 22.68
C THR A 123 4.12 6.72 21.87
N GLN A 124 5.27 6.32 22.40
CA GLN A 124 6.55 6.48 21.73
C GLN A 124 6.60 5.75 20.38
N HIS A 125 6.10 4.50 20.33
CA HIS A 125 6.07 3.73 19.09
C HIS A 125 5.06 4.29 18.09
N LEU A 126 3.87 4.68 18.56
CA LEU A 126 2.83 5.24 17.71
C LEU A 126 3.29 6.55 17.06
N LEU A 127 3.90 7.46 17.83
CA LEU A 127 4.42 8.72 17.30
C LEU A 127 5.56 8.49 16.30
N ASN A 128 6.44 7.53 16.55
CA ASN A 128 7.51 7.19 15.60
C ASN A 128 6.99 6.55 14.31
N THR A 129 5.82 5.90 14.36
CA THR A 129 5.16 5.33 13.18
C THR A 129 4.17 6.29 12.51
N GLY A 130 4.02 7.52 13.02
CA GLY A 130 3.10 8.53 12.49
C GLY A 130 1.63 8.21 12.77
N GLN A 131 1.36 7.57 13.92
CA GLN A 131 0.01 7.27 14.40
C GLN A 131 -0.33 8.10 15.63
N THR A 132 -1.50 8.74 15.59
CA THR A 132 -2.07 9.42 16.76
C THR A 132 -2.69 8.42 17.70
N MET A 133 -2.64 8.63 19.02
CA MET A 133 -3.36 7.78 19.99
C MET A 133 -4.88 7.83 19.86
N GLU A 134 -5.40 8.79 19.10
CA GLU A 134 -6.83 8.96 18.94
C GLU A 134 -7.38 7.93 17.94
N VAL A 135 -8.56 7.43 18.26
CA VAL A 135 -9.30 6.49 17.42
C VAL A 135 -10.49 7.22 16.83
N LYS A 136 -10.70 7.07 15.52
CA LYS A 136 -11.87 7.63 14.82
C LYS A 136 -13.16 7.07 15.43
N ARG A 137 -14.10 7.95 15.79
CA ARG A 137 -15.45 7.54 16.19
C ARG A 137 -16.18 6.92 15.01
N ALA A 138 -16.78 5.74 15.22
CA ALA A 138 -17.50 5.02 14.18
C ALA A 138 -18.87 5.65 13.91
N THR A 139 -19.29 5.67 12.64
CA THR A 139 -20.65 6.06 12.26
C THR A 139 -21.62 4.87 12.34
N ALA A 140 -22.93 5.12 12.42
CA ALA A 140 -23.93 4.05 12.45
C ALA A 140 -23.84 3.14 11.21
N GLN A 141 -23.59 3.72 10.03
CA GLN A 141 -23.40 2.96 8.79
C GLN A 141 -22.15 2.07 8.84
N GLU A 142 -21.03 2.57 9.35
CA GLU A 142 -19.80 1.78 9.53
C GLU A 142 -20.04 0.58 10.48
N VAL A 143 -20.84 0.77 11.53
CA VAL A 143 -21.21 -0.31 12.46
C VAL A 143 -22.10 -1.36 11.77
N HIS A 144 -23.13 -0.95 11.04
CA HIS A 144 -23.98 -1.87 10.28
C HIS A 144 -23.18 -2.70 9.28
N ASN A 145 -22.29 -2.04 8.51
CA ASN A 145 -21.43 -2.72 7.55
C ASN A 145 -20.51 -3.72 8.24
N ARG A 146 -19.98 -3.38 9.42
CA ARG A 146 -19.11 -4.28 10.17
C ARG A 146 -19.87 -5.48 10.73
N ILE A 147 -21.08 -5.28 11.24
CA ILE A 147 -21.95 -6.39 11.71
C ILE A 147 -22.27 -7.32 10.54
N ALA A 148 -22.63 -6.78 9.37
CA ALA A 148 -22.90 -7.58 8.18
C ALA A 148 -21.68 -8.42 7.75
N GLN A 149 -20.47 -7.85 7.80
CA GLN A 149 -19.24 -8.59 7.55
C GLN A 149 -19.01 -9.72 8.56
N TRP A 150 -19.28 -9.50 9.84
CA TRP A 150 -19.14 -10.53 10.87
C TRP A 150 -20.14 -11.68 10.70
N VAL A 151 -21.39 -11.36 10.35
CA VAL A 151 -22.41 -12.39 10.07
C VAL A 151 -21.98 -13.24 8.88
N ARG A 152 -21.55 -12.62 7.77
CA ARG A 152 -21.02 -13.34 6.59
C ARG A 152 -19.87 -14.27 6.95
N LYS A 153 -18.88 -13.79 7.69
CA LYS A 153 -17.75 -14.60 8.16
C LYS A 153 -18.18 -15.77 9.04
N ARG A 154 -19.19 -15.57 9.89
CA ARG A 154 -19.72 -16.64 10.75
C ARG A 154 -20.41 -17.71 9.90
N ASP A 155 -21.16 -17.31 8.88
CA ASP A 155 -21.84 -18.25 7.98
C ASP A 155 -20.84 -19.00 7.09
N GLU A 156 -19.77 -18.35 6.63
CA GLU A 156 -18.64 -19.00 5.95
C GLU A 156 -17.97 -20.06 6.82
N LEU A 157 -17.60 -19.71 8.06
CA LEU A 157 -17.02 -20.65 9.02
C LEU A 157 -17.96 -21.82 9.32
N ALA A 158 -19.28 -21.58 9.39
CA ALA A 158 -20.27 -22.63 9.58
C ALA A 158 -20.33 -23.59 8.39
N LYS A 159 -20.24 -23.09 7.15
CA LYS A 159 -20.15 -23.91 5.94
C LYS A 159 -18.86 -24.74 5.92
N GLU A 160 -17.72 -24.16 6.30
CA GLU A 160 -16.44 -24.88 6.39
C GLU A 160 -16.46 -25.98 7.46
N GLN A 161 -17.17 -25.75 8.57
CA GLN A 161 -17.38 -26.71 9.64
C GLN A 161 -18.44 -27.78 9.33
N ALA A 162 -19.05 -27.80 8.13
CA ALA A 162 -19.89 -28.91 7.72
C ALA A 162 -19.04 -30.19 7.61
N ILE A 163 -19.21 -31.09 8.58
CA ILE A 163 -18.39 -32.30 8.75
C ILE A 163 -18.88 -33.44 7.85
N SER A 164 -20.15 -33.45 7.43
CA SER A 164 -20.71 -34.58 6.68
C SER A 164 -20.50 -34.43 5.16
N LEU A 165 -20.18 -35.55 4.50
CA LEU A 165 -20.03 -35.64 3.04
C LEU A 165 -21.29 -35.17 2.25
N PRO A 166 -22.53 -35.53 2.63
CA PRO A 166 -23.72 -35.08 1.90
C PRO A 166 -23.95 -33.57 2.01
N GLU A 167 -23.73 -32.95 3.17
CA GLU A 167 -23.86 -31.49 3.33
C GLU A 167 -22.84 -30.75 2.47
N ARG A 168 -21.61 -31.28 2.35
CA ARG A 168 -20.58 -30.71 1.45
C ARG A 168 -20.95 -30.81 -0.03
N LEU A 169 -21.60 -31.90 -0.44
CA LEU A 169 -22.07 -32.07 -1.83
C LEU A 169 -23.20 -31.10 -2.16
N GLN A 170 -24.15 -30.90 -1.22
CA GLN A 170 -25.24 -29.94 -1.37
C GLN A 170 -24.72 -28.50 -1.47
N ILE A 171 -23.79 -28.10 -0.61
CA ILE A 171 -23.15 -26.77 -0.68
C ILE A 171 -22.49 -26.56 -2.04
N ARG A 172 -21.80 -27.59 -2.57
CA ARG A 172 -21.12 -27.51 -3.88
C ARG A 172 -22.08 -27.51 -5.07
N GLU A 173 -23.25 -28.12 -4.94
CA GLU A 173 -24.32 -28.03 -5.93
C GLU A 173 -24.94 -26.64 -5.95
N GLU A 174 -25.27 -26.08 -4.78
CA GLU A 174 -25.77 -24.71 -4.66
C GLU A 174 -24.78 -23.67 -5.20
N GLU A 175 -23.47 -23.84 -4.95
CA GLU A 175 -22.43 -22.97 -5.51
C GLU A 175 -22.39 -23.02 -7.05
N ARG A 176 -22.51 -24.22 -7.63
CA ARG A 176 -22.55 -24.40 -9.10
C ARG A 176 -23.80 -23.79 -9.71
N GLU A 177 -24.96 -23.92 -9.05
CA GLU A 177 -26.20 -23.31 -9.51
C GLU A 177 -26.13 -21.78 -9.49
N LYS A 178 -25.56 -21.20 -8.42
CA LYS A 178 -25.30 -19.75 -8.31
C LYS A 178 -24.35 -19.27 -9.41
N GLU A 179 -23.26 -19.98 -9.68
CA GLU A 179 -22.33 -19.62 -10.76
C GLU A 179 -23.02 -19.65 -12.14
N LEU A 180 -23.89 -20.63 -12.38
CA LEU A 180 -24.70 -20.70 -13.61
C LEU A 180 -25.74 -19.58 -13.69
N GLU A 181 -26.31 -19.16 -12.56
CA GLU A 181 -27.22 -18.02 -12.49
C GLU A 181 -26.50 -16.68 -12.71
N GLU A 182 -25.35 -16.46 -12.07
CA GLU A 182 -24.49 -15.29 -12.31
C GLU A 182 -24.01 -15.22 -13.77
N ARG A 183 -23.63 -16.36 -14.36
CA ARG A 183 -23.31 -16.43 -15.79
C ARG A 183 -24.50 -16.08 -16.68
N ARG A 184 -25.72 -16.45 -16.27
CA ARG A 184 -26.96 -16.07 -16.99
C ARG A 184 -27.25 -14.58 -16.85
N ILE A 185 -27.07 -14.00 -15.66
CA ILE A 185 -27.24 -12.56 -15.41
C ILE A 185 -26.20 -11.77 -16.21
N ARG A 186 -24.91 -12.14 -16.15
CA ARG A 186 -23.84 -11.49 -16.92
C ARG A 186 -24.12 -11.50 -18.42
N ARG A 187 -24.63 -12.61 -18.96
CA ARG A 187 -25.04 -12.70 -20.38
C ARG A 187 -26.22 -11.77 -20.70
N ARG A 188 -27.17 -11.60 -19.79
CA ARG A 188 -28.30 -10.68 -19.97
C ARG A 188 -27.84 -9.23 -19.94
N GLU A 189 -27.00 -8.86 -18.98
CA GLU A 189 -26.41 -7.51 -18.88
C GLU A 189 -25.57 -7.16 -20.11
N GLU A 190 -24.76 -8.09 -20.61
CA GLU A 190 -23.97 -7.91 -21.84
C GLU A 190 -24.86 -7.74 -23.08
N ALA A 191 -25.94 -8.53 -23.17
CA ALA A 191 -26.92 -8.38 -24.25
C ALA A 191 -27.69 -7.06 -24.17
N GLU A 192 -28.02 -6.59 -22.95
CA GLU A 192 -28.68 -5.30 -22.73
C GLU A 192 -27.76 -4.12 -23.08
N LYS A 193 -26.49 -4.16 -22.66
CA LYS A 193 -25.48 -3.17 -23.07
C LYS A 193 -25.32 -3.10 -24.58
N ARG A 194 -25.22 -4.25 -25.25
CA ARG A 194 -25.15 -4.32 -26.72
C ARG A 194 -26.41 -3.77 -27.40
N ARG A 195 -27.58 -3.91 -26.78
CA ARG A 195 -28.83 -3.30 -27.29
C ARG A 195 -28.83 -1.79 -27.13
N LEU A 196 -28.41 -1.27 -25.98
CA LEU A 196 -28.29 0.16 -25.73
C LEU A 196 -27.28 0.82 -26.68
N GLU A 197 -26.10 0.21 -26.88
CA GLU A 197 -25.11 0.67 -27.86
C GLU A 197 -25.67 0.70 -29.29
N ARG A 198 -26.50 -0.28 -29.65
CA ARG A 198 -27.16 -0.32 -30.97
C ARG A 198 -28.25 0.77 -31.10
N GLU A 199 -28.98 1.06 -30.04
CA GLU A 199 -29.98 2.13 -30.00
C GLU A 199 -29.32 3.52 -30.02
N GLU A 200 -28.18 3.70 -29.34
CA GLU A 200 -27.37 4.92 -29.42
C GLU A 200 -26.77 5.10 -30.82
N ALA A 201 -26.20 4.05 -31.41
CA ALA A 201 -25.70 4.10 -32.78
C ALA A 201 -26.80 4.38 -33.82
N ALA A 202 -28.03 3.87 -33.59
CA ALA A 202 -29.18 4.17 -34.43
C ALA A 202 -29.64 5.62 -34.28
N LYS A 203 -29.66 6.18 -33.05
CA LYS A 203 -29.97 7.59 -32.80
C LYS A 203 -28.95 8.52 -33.46
N VAL A 204 -27.66 8.20 -33.36
CA VAL A 204 -26.59 8.96 -34.04
C VAL A 204 -26.74 8.89 -35.57
N LYS A 205 -27.13 7.72 -36.13
CA LYS A 205 -27.41 7.61 -37.57
C LYS A 205 -28.66 8.38 -38.01
N THR A 206 -29.69 8.46 -37.18
CA THR A 206 -30.88 9.27 -37.51
C THR A 206 -30.62 10.77 -37.41
N GLU A 207 -29.77 11.19 -36.46
CA GLU A 207 -29.36 12.60 -36.34
C GLU A 207 -28.40 13.04 -37.46
N TYR A 208 -27.60 12.12 -38.02
CA TYR A 208 -26.70 12.39 -39.15
C TYR A 208 -27.36 12.16 -40.53
N GLY A 209 -28.59 11.63 -40.57
CA GLY A 209 -29.27 11.19 -41.79
C GLY A 209 -30.25 12.19 -42.42
N ASP A 210 -30.55 13.32 -41.77
CA ASP A 210 -31.54 14.29 -42.26
C ASP A 210 -30.93 15.38 -43.17
N ASP A 211 -29.59 15.45 -43.31
CA ASP A 211 -28.91 16.58 -43.98
C ASP A 211 -27.97 16.21 -45.16
N VAL A 212 -27.99 15.00 -45.73
CA VAL A 212 -27.28 14.73 -47.01
C VAL A 212 -28.01 13.71 -47.89
N ARG A 213 -28.98 14.20 -48.69
CA ARG A 213 -29.39 13.54 -49.94
C ARG A 213 -28.33 13.82 -51.00
N ILE A 214 -27.36 12.92 -51.15
CA ILE A 214 -26.55 12.79 -52.37
C ILE A 214 -26.74 11.37 -52.89
N GLU A 215 -27.32 11.31 -54.09
CA GLU A 215 -27.52 10.11 -54.90
C GLU A 215 -26.15 9.47 -55.21
N GLY A 216 -26.03 8.15 -55.00
CA GLY A 216 -24.80 7.42 -55.32
C GLY A 216 -24.78 6.04 -54.68
N GLU A 217 -25.36 5.07 -55.39
CA GLU A 217 -25.25 3.63 -55.14
C GLU A 217 -23.79 3.20 -54.95
N HIS A 218 -23.53 2.39 -53.92
CA HIS A 218 -22.52 1.34 -54.02
C HIS A 218 -22.82 0.26 -53.00
N ASP A 219 -23.46 -0.80 -53.47
CA ASP A 219 -23.68 -2.03 -52.72
C ASP A 219 -22.34 -2.62 -52.29
N GLU A 220 -22.25 -3.02 -51.03
CA GLU A 220 -21.05 -3.58 -50.38
C GLU A 220 -20.54 -4.86 -51.09
N GLU A 221 -21.37 -5.47 -51.94
CA GLU A 221 -21.08 -6.67 -52.72
C GLU A 221 -20.14 -6.41 -53.91
N ASP A 222 -20.15 -5.21 -54.50
CA ASP A 222 -19.28 -4.89 -55.66
C ASP A 222 -17.85 -4.48 -55.20
N MET A 223 -17.74 -3.85 -54.03
CA MET A 223 -16.45 -3.63 -53.36
C MET A 223 -15.82 -4.95 -52.89
N MET A 224 -16.63 -5.94 -52.49
CA MET A 224 -16.15 -7.27 -52.09
C MET A 224 -15.67 -8.09 -53.30
N ALA A 225 -16.31 -7.92 -54.46
CA ALA A 225 -15.91 -8.52 -55.73
C ALA A 225 -14.59 -7.91 -56.26
N GLN A 226 -14.40 -6.60 -56.13
CA GLN A 226 -13.20 -5.91 -56.61
C GLN A 226 -11.95 -6.17 -55.75
N MET A 227 -12.14 -6.54 -54.48
CA MET A 227 -11.06 -6.95 -53.56
C MET A 227 -10.76 -8.46 -53.59
N GLY A 228 -11.37 -9.24 -54.49
CA GLY A 228 -10.98 -10.63 -54.74
C GLY A 228 -11.32 -11.64 -53.64
N PHE A 229 -12.22 -11.31 -52.70
CA PHE A 229 -12.67 -12.24 -51.66
C PHE A 229 -13.95 -12.98 -52.06
N THR A 230 -13.88 -13.73 -53.15
CA THR A 230 -14.93 -14.67 -53.55
C THR A 230 -14.60 -16.09 -53.06
N GLY A 231 -15.12 -16.44 -51.87
CA GLY A 231 -15.52 -17.81 -51.48
C GLY A 231 -14.46 -18.93 -51.39
N PHE A 232 -14.21 -19.41 -50.17
CA PHE A 232 -13.75 -20.79 -49.96
C PHE A 232 -14.69 -21.55 -49.00
N GLY A 233 -15.69 -22.21 -49.59
CA GLY A 233 -16.22 -23.49 -49.09
C GLY A 233 -17.48 -23.50 -48.22
N THR A 234 -18.67 -23.44 -48.85
CA THR A 234 -19.88 -24.05 -48.30
C THR A 234 -20.13 -25.44 -48.91
N SER A 235 -20.41 -26.43 -48.05
CA SER A 235 -20.90 -27.80 -48.32
C SER A 235 -19.91 -28.74 -49.05
N LYS A 236 -19.68 -29.99 -48.64
CA LYS A 236 -20.59 -31.02 -48.09
C LYS A 236 -19.74 -32.24 -47.66
N LYS A 237 -20.23 -33.02 -46.68
CA LYS A 237 -19.76 -34.36 -46.25
C LYS A 237 -18.42 -34.44 -45.50
#